data_AF-A0A1T1JH74-F1
#
_entry.id   AF-A0A1T1JH74-F1
#
_cell.length_a   1.000
_cell.length_b   1.000
_cell.length_c   1.000
_cell.angle_alpha   90.00
_cell.angle_beta   90.00
_cell.angle_gamma   90.00
#
_symmetry.space_group_name_H-M   'P 1'
#
loop_
_entity.id
_entity.type
_entity.pdbx_description
1 polymer ?
#
loop_
_entity_poly.entity_id
_entity_poly.type
_entity_poly.pdbx_seq_one_letter_code
_entity_poly.pdbx_strand_id
1 'polypeptide(L)'
;MDITSVSQTTEKQGLKLAVQAYTQDQSDYQTRLYDLNQDGIDDAVVLLSGMEWCGSGGCTLLVFKGLADGSFQPHSKMTVSSTPIYALSTQTQGWRDLSVYTRGLGQVILKYNGKSYPSNPSLASKYTANLKQVGNTLLLPISAE
;
A
#
# COMPACT_ATOMS: atom_id res chain seq x y z
N MET A 1 -9.12 -10.91 28.83
CA MET A 1 -9.25 -10.88 27.35
C MET A 1 -8.38 -9.75 26.85
N ASP A 2 -7.45 -10.05 25.94
CA ASP A 2 -6.39 -9.14 25.51
C ASP A 2 -6.93 -8.18 24.43
N ILE A 3 -6.97 -6.88 24.74
CA ILE A 3 -7.52 -5.82 23.87
C ILE A 3 -6.78 -5.77 22.53
N THR A 4 -5.49 -6.08 22.53
CA THR A 4 -4.65 -6.10 21.31
C THR A 4 -5.09 -7.21 20.35
N SER A 5 -5.44 -8.39 20.86
CA SER A 5 -5.91 -9.51 20.02
C SER A 5 -7.26 -9.22 19.35
N VAL A 6 -8.13 -8.46 20.04
CA VAL A 6 -9.45 -8.06 19.51
C VAL A 6 -9.28 -7.00 18.43
N SER A 7 -8.46 -5.96 18.65
CA SER A 7 -8.19 -4.91 17.66
C SER A 7 -7.64 -5.49 16.36
N GLN A 8 -6.62 -6.36 16.46
CA GLN A 8 -6.01 -7.00 15.30
C GLN A 8 -6.99 -7.88 14.51
N THR A 9 -7.93 -8.53 15.20
CA THR A 9 -8.96 -9.35 14.56
C THR A 9 -9.97 -8.48 13.81
N THR A 10 -10.38 -7.35 14.40
CA THR A 10 -11.29 -6.38 13.79
C THR A 10 -10.68 -5.74 12.54
N GLU A 11 -9.44 -5.24 12.61
CA GLU A 11 -8.75 -4.63 11.46
C GLU A 11 -8.57 -5.63 10.31
N LYS A 12 -8.16 -6.86 10.63
CA LYS A 12 -8.03 -7.93 9.62
C LYS A 12 -9.36 -8.23 8.93
N GLN A 13 -10.46 -8.27 9.69
CA GLN A 13 -11.78 -8.51 9.13
C GLN A 13 -12.28 -7.31 8.31
N GLY A 14 -12.10 -6.08 8.81
CA GLY A 14 -12.46 -4.86 8.13
C GLY A 14 -11.73 -4.70 6.80
N LEU A 15 -10.42 -4.95 6.78
CA LEU A 15 -9.63 -4.92 5.55
C LEU A 15 -10.08 -5.99 4.56
N LYS A 16 -10.33 -7.23 5.03
CA LYS A 16 -10.82 -8.31 4.17
C LYS A 16 -12.13 -7.91 3.47
N LEU A 17 -13.08 -7.32 4.21
CA LEU A 17 -14.34 -6.84 3.66
C LEU A 17 -14.13 -5.70 2.66
N ALA A 18 -13.26 -4.74 2.96
CA ALA A 18 -12.96 -3.63 2.06
C ALA A 18 -12.32 -4.09 0.75
N VAL A 19 -11.38 -5.05 0.80
CA VAL A 19 -10.78 -5.64 -0.40
C VAL A 19 -11.82 -6.38 -1.22
N GLN A 20 -12.62 -7.26 -0.60
CA GLN A 20 -13.68 -8.01 -1.30
C GLN A 20 -14.72 -7.07 -1.94
N ALA A 21 -15.12 -6.01 -1.24
CA ALA A 21 -16.04 -5.01 -1.78
C ALA A 21 -15.44 -4.24 -2.96
N TYR A 22 -14.13 -3.96 -2.93
CA TYR A 22 -13.43 -3.27 -3.99
C TYR A 22 -13.25 -4.15 -5.23
N THR A 23 -12.79 -5.38 -5.05
CA THR A 23 -12.47 -6.29 -6.16
C THR A 23 -13.70 -7.00 -6.72
N GLN A 24 -14.78 -7.08 -5.94
CA GLN A 24 -15.99 -7.86 -6.25
C GLN A 24 -15.70 -9.36 -6.47
N ASP A 25 -14.58 -9.85 -5.94
CA ASP A 25 -14.10 -11.22 -6.11
C ASP A 25 -13.36 -11.74 -4.84
N GLN A 26 -12.69 -12.90 -4.95
CA GLN A 26 -11.84 -13.47 -3.89
C GLN A 26 -10.35 -13.43 -4.27
N SER A 27 -9.89 -12.31 -4.83
CA SER A 27 -8.50 -12.17 -5.24
C SER A 27 -7.52 -12.31 -4.08
N ASP A 28 -6.43 -13.03 -4.33
CA ASP A 28 -5.31 -13.10 -3.41
C ASP A 28 -4.54 -11.78 -3.40
N TYR A 29 -3.90 -11.47 -2.27
CA TYR A 29 -3.13 -10.26 -2.11
C TYR A 29 -2.08 -10.37 -1.02
N GLN A 30 -1.03 -9.56 -1.14
CA GLN A 30 -0.15 -9.23 -0.03
C GLN A 30 -0.62 -7.93 0.62
N THR A 31 -0.49 -7.84 1.94
CA THR A 31 -0.91 -6.64 2.67
C THR A 31 0.04 -6.30 3.81
N ARG A 32 0.09 -5.01 4.14
CA ARG A 32 0.69 -4.49 5.36
C ARG A 32 -0.18 -3.37 5.92
N LEU A 33 -0.47 -3.45 7.21
CA LEU A 33 -1.03 -2.34 7.99
C LEU A 33 0.11 -1.42 8.45
N TYR A 34 -0.07 -0.11 8.25
CA TYR A 34 0.86 0.91 8.66
C TYR A 34 0.20 2.29 8.60
N ASP A 35 0.26 3.05 9.68
CA ASP A 35 -0.18 4.45 9.74
C ASP A 35 0.62 5.35 8.78
N LEU A 36 0.06 5.58 7.57
CA LEU A 36 0.69 6.36 6.51
C LEU A 36 0.46 7.86 6.70
N ASN A 37 -0.61 8.24 7.40
CA ASN A 37 -1.03 9.63 7.57
C ASN A 37 -0.75 10.20 8.97
N GLN A 38 -0.24 9.36 9.88
CA GLN A 38 0.12 9.67 11.27
C GLN A 38 -1.06 10.10 12.16
N ASP A 39 -2.28 9.65 11.88
CA ASP A 39 -3.47 9.91 12.70
C ASP A 39 -3.66 8.92 13.86
N GLY A 40 -2.76 7.95 14.01
CA GLY A 40 -2.80 6.92 15.04
C GLY A 40 -3.67 5.71 14.69
N ILE A 41 -4.22 5.66 13.47
CA ILE A 41 -4.96 4.51 12.94
C ILE A 41 -4.21 3.95 11.74
N ASP A 42 -3.96 2.64 11.73
CA ASP A 42 -3.22 2.02 10.64
C ASP A 42 -4.02 2.07 9.32
N ASP A 43 -3.35 2.53 8.27
CA ASP A 43 -3.81 2.41 6.89
C ASP A 43 -3.37 1.05 6.30
N ALA A 44 -3.94 0.65 5.17
CA ALA A 44 -3.56 -0.62 4.52
C ALA A 44 -2.93 -0.40 3.15
N VAL A 45 -1.82 -1.09 2.88
CA VAL A 45 -1.20 -1.21 1.56
C VAL A 45 -1.39 -2.62 1.05
N VAL A 46 -2.14 -2.78 -0.04
CA VAL A 46 -2.60 -4.07 -0.56
C VAL A 46 -2.14 -4.25 -2.00
N LEU A 47 -1.25 -5.20 -2.26
CA LEU A 47 -0.85 -5.58 -3.62
C LEU A 47 -1.67 -6.79 -4.05
N LEU A 48 -2.60 -6.57 -4.98
CA LEU A 48 -3.45 -7.62 -5.54
C LEU A 48 -2.62 -8.57 -6.43
N SER A 49 -3.06 -9.82 -6.50
CA SER A 49 -2.46 -10.89 -7.30
C SER A 49 -3.49 -11.47 -8.28
N GLY A 50 -3.02 -12.20 -9.28
CA GLY A 50 -3.87 -12.84 -10.28
C GLY A 50 -3.99 -12.06 -11.60
N MET A 51 -4.46 -12.74 -12.64
CA MET A 51 -4.46 -12.22 -14.02
C MET A 51 -5.33 -10.98 -14.21
N GLU A 52 -6.40 -10.83 -13.42
CA GLU A 52 -7.29 -9.65 -13.47
C GLU A 52 -6.60 -8.38 -12.94
N TRP A 53 -5.63 -8.54 -12.03
CA TRP A 53 -4.99 -7.43 -11.33
C TRP A 53 -3.55 -7.20 -11.74
N CYS A 54 -2.95 -8.15 -12.44
CA CYS A 54 -1.55 -8.16 -12.83
C CYS A 54 -1.38 -8.26 -14.35
N GLY A 55 -0.57 -7.37 -14.90
CA GLY A 55 -0.08 -7.42 -16.27
C GLY A 55 1.45 -7.47 -16.32
N SER A 56 2.00 -7.30 -17.52
CA SER A 56 3.45 -7.30 -17.75
C SER A 56 4.18 -6.20 -16.96
N GLY A 57 3.57 -5.03 -16.81
CA GLY A 57 4.16 -3.88 -16.10
C GLY A 57 4.16 -4.01 -14.56
N GLY A 58 3.30 -4.87 -14.00
CA GLY A 58 3.10 -4.93 -12.56
C GLY A 58 1.66 -5.32 -12.21
N CYS A 59 1.36 -5.27 -10.93
CA CYS A 59 0.05 -5.53 -10.35
C CYS A 59 -0.60 -4.25 -9.82
N THR A 60 -1.90 -4.36 -9.55
CA THR A 60 -2.67 -3.32 -8.88
C THR A 60 -2.32 -3.26 -7.40
N LEU A 61 -1.82 -2.10 -6.97
CA LEU A 61 -1.58 -1.72 -5.60
C LEU A 61 -2.69 -0.78 -5.14
N LEU A 62 -3.32 -1.11 -4.03
CA LEU A 62 -4.33 -0.30 -3.37
C LEU A 62 -3.77 0.27 -2.08
N VAL A 63 -4.19 1.48 -1.75
CA VAL A 63 -4.10 2.04 -0.40
C VAL A 63 -5.51 2.23 0.10
N PHE A 64 -5.79 1.73 1.30
CA PHE A 64 -7.01 2.03 2.04
C PHE A 64 -6.68 2.89 3.24
N LYS A 65 -7.53 3.87 3.54
CA LYS A 65 -7.46 4.63 4.78
C LYS A 65 -8.19 3.87 5.89
N GLY A 66 -7.52 3.67 7.03
CA GLY A 66 -8.13 3.11 8.24
C GLY A 66 -9.08 4.12 8.90
N LEU A 67 -10.13 3.61 9.54
CA LEU A 67 -11.11 4.39 10.30
C LEU A 67 -11.22 3.87 11.73
N ALA A 68 -11.65 4.74 12.65
CA ALA A 68 -11.68 4.45 14.09
C ALA A 68 -12.66 3.32 14.47
N ASP A 69 -13.61 2.98 13.59
CA ASP A 69 -14.53 1.86 13.74
C ASP A 69 -13.95 0.52 13.24
N GLY A 70 -12.68 0.51 12.80
CA GLY A 70 -12.00 -0.66 12.25
C GLY A 70 -12.32 -0.93 10.77
N SER A 71 -13.09 -0.07 10.11
CA SER A 71 -13.36 -0.16 8.68
C SER A 71 -12.25 0.51 7.85
N PHE A 72 -12.24 0.20 6.55
CA PHE A 72 -11.25 0.71 5.61
C PHE A 72 -11.95 1.32 4.40
N GLN A 73 -11.56 2.54 4.03
CA GLN A 73 -12.09 3.24 2.86
C GLN A 73 -11.05 3.28 1.72
N PRO A 74 -11.44 3.08 0.45
CA PRO A 74 -10.51 3.21 -0.67
C PRO A 74 -9.86 4.61 -0.71
N HIS A 75 -8.54 4.65 -0.80
CA HIS A 75 -7.79 5.91 -0.78
C HIS A 75 -6.96 6.12 -2.05
N SER A 76 -6.28 5.10 -2.56
CA SER A 76 -5.51 5.18 -3.81
C SER A 76 -5.46 3.85 -4.54
N LYS A 77 -5.30 3.91 -5.86
CA LYS A 77 -5.11 2.75 -6.75
C LYS A 77 -3.98 3.04 -7.74
N MET A 78 -3.06 2.09 -7.89
CA MET A 78 -1.92 2.16 -8.80
C MET A 78 -1.76 0.86 -9.59
N THR A 79 -1.67 0.89 -10.92
CA THR A 79 -1.76 -0.34 -11.75
C THR A 79 -0.42 -0.96 -12.19
N VAL A 80 0.71 -0.28 -11.95
CA VAL A 80 2.05 -0.69 -12.44
C VAL A 80 3.02 -0.84 -11.26
N SER A 81 2.62 -1.66 -10.29
CA SER A 81 3.30 -1.79 -8.99
C SER A 81 3.81 -3.20 -8.77
N SER A 82 4.97 -3.32 -8.13
CA SER A 82 5.55 -4.59 -7.73
C SER A 82 6.38 -4.38 -6.47
N THR A 83 6.75 -5.49 -5.83
CA THR A 83 7.57 -5.47 -4.62
C THR A 83 9.06 -5.30 -4.97
N PRO A 84 9.88 -4.71 -4.07
CA PRO A 84 9.53 -4.30 -2.72
C PRO A 84 8.89 -2.90 -2.65
N ILE A 85 7.94 -2.74 -1.72
CA ILE A 85 7.22 -1.48 -1.47
C ILE A 85 7.57 -0.94 -0.08
N TYR A 86 7.85 0.35 0.00
CA TYR A 86 8.25 1.03 1.24
C TYR A 86 7.37 2.24 1.53
N ALA A 87 7.11 2.47 2.81
CA ALA A 87 6.78 3.81 3.30
C ALA A 87 8.09 4.53 3.57
N LEU A 88 8.26 5.72 3.00
CA LEU A 88 9.47 6.51 3.18
C LEU A 88 9.40 7.33 4.48
N SER A 89 10.57 7.78 4.93
CA SER A 89 10.69 8.73 6.04
C SER A 89 10.16 10.12 5.68
N THR A 90 10.06 10.44 4.39
CA THR A 90 9.50 11.70 3.89
C THR A 90 7.98 11.64 3.83
N GLN A 91 7.35 12.81 3.92
CA GLN A 91 5.91 12.97 3.79
C GLN A 91 5.60 14.14 2.87
N THR A 92 4.52 14.00 2.11
CA THR A 92 3.96 15.07 1.30
C THR A 92 2.49 15.22 1.67
N GLN A 93 2.08 16.43 2.05
CA GLN A 93 0.68 16.74 2.38
C GLN A 93 0.07 15.79 3.43
N GLY A 94 0.83 15.50 4.49
CA GLY A 94 0.37 14.70 5.63
C GLY A 94 0.36 13.19 5.40
N TRP A 95 0.83 12.71 4.25
CA TRP A 95 0.97 11.28 3.97
C TRP A 95 2.42 10.93 3.67
N ARG A 96 2.89 9.78 4.17
CA ARG A 96 4.21 9.23 3.84
C ARG A 96 4.34 9.01 2.34
N ASP A 97 5.44 9.48 1.77
CA ASP A 97 5.75 9.15 0.39
C ASP A 97 5.97 7.63 0.28
N LEU A 98 5.54 7.03 -0.83
CA LEU A 98 5.76 5.61 -1.08
C LEU A 98 6.91 5.41 -2.06
N SER A 99 7.76 4.42 -1.83
CA SER A 99 8.60 3.87 -2.88
C SER A 99 8.02 2.56 -3.37
N VAL A 100 7.81 2.47 -4.68
CA VAL A 100 7.17 1.33 -5.35
C VAL A 100 8.07 0.86 -6.48
N TYR A 101 8.27 -0.45 -6.59
CA TYR A 101 9.07 -1.01 -7.66
C TYR A 101 8.22 -1.14 -8.91
N THR A 102 8.70 -0.61 -10.02
CA THR A 102 8.07 -0.72 -11.34
C THR A 102 8.99 -1.51 -12.27
N ARG A 103 8.47 -2.60 -12.84
CA ARG A 103 9.25 -3.49 -13.72
C ARG A 103 9.81 -2.69 -14.90
N GLY A 104 11.10 -2.86 -15.18
CA GLY A 104 11.83 -2.14 -16.24
C GLY A 104 12.24 -0.71 -15.90
N LEU A 105 11.70 -0.09 -14.83
CA LEU A 105 12.04 1.27 -14.41
C LEU A 105 12.88 1.31 -13.13
N GLY A 106 12.67 0.35 -12.22
CA GLY A 106 13.26 0.33 -10.90
C GLY A 106 12.34 0.92 -9.84
N GLN A 107 12.91 1.37 -8.73
CA GLN A 107 12.14 2.09 -7.70
C GLN A 107 11.75 3.49 -8.18
N VAL A 108 10.50 3.84 -7.95
CA VAL A 108 9.97 5.20 -8.10
C VAL A 108 9.50 5.76 -6.78
N ILE A 109 9.29 7.07 -6.70
CA ILE A 109 8.68 7.75 -5.56
C ILE A 109 7.28 8.27 -5.92
N LEU A 110 6.32 7.92 -5.09
CA LEU A 110 4.93 8.37 -5.18
C LEU A 110 4.67 9.35 -4.05
N LYS A 111 4.48 10.62 -4.40
CA LYS A 111 4.13 11.68 -3.46
C LYS A 111 2.62 11.90 -3.47
N TYR A 112 2.02 12.01 -2.30
CA TYR A 112 0.60 12.31 -2.20
C TYR A 112 0.31 13.71 -2.75
N ASN A 113 -0.74 13.84 -3.57
CA ASN A 113 -1.06 15.11 -4.25
C ASN A 113 -2.19 15.92 -3.57
N GLY A 114 -2.65 15.48 -2.40
CA GLY A 114 -3.81 16.06 -1.69
C GLY A 114 -5.12 15.32 -1.92
N LYS A 115 -5.12 14.35 -2.83
CA LYS A 115 -6.27 13.47 -3.11
C LYS A 115 -5.89 12.00 -3.15
N SER A 116 -4.81 11.65 -3.84
CA SER A 116 -4.33 10.27 -3.99
C SER A 116 -2.83 10.22 -4.27
N TYR A 117 -2.22 9.04 -4.20
CA TYR A 117 -0.95 8.79 -4.87
C TYR A 117 -1.13 8.78 -6.41
N PRO A 118 -0.08 9.01 -7.20
CA PRO A 118 -0.14 8.92 -8.66
C PRO A 118 -0.57 7.52 -9.11
N SER A 119 -1.61 7.44 -9.94
CA SER A 119 -2.24 6.18 -10.35
C SER A 119 -1.39 5.30 -11.27
N ASN A 120 -0.35 5.86 -11.87
CA ASN A 120 0.59 5.13 -12.72
C ASN A 120 2.04 5.37 -12.27
N PRO A 121 2.63 4.45 -11.49
CA PRO A 121 4.01 4.54 -11.03
C PRO A 121 5.06 4.64 -12.15
N SER A 122 4.79 4.16 -13.38
CA SER A 122 5.77 4.24 -14.48
C SER A 122 6.02 5.66 -15.00
N LEU A 123 5.16 6.61 -14.62
CA LEU A 123 5.31 8.04 -14.93
C LEU A 123 5.96 8.83 -13.78
N ALA A 124 6.18 8.19 -12.64
CA ALA A 124 6.76 8.83 -11.47
C ALA A 124 8.29 8.93 -11.58
N SER A 125 8.87 9.85 -10.81
CA SER A 125 10.32 10.02 -10.75
C SER A 125 10.98 8.81 -10.11
N LYS A 126 12.15 8.42 -10.63
CA LYS A 126 12.98 7.38 -10.02
C LYS A 126 13.37 7.76 -8.59
N TYR A 127 13.33 6.80 -7.69
CA TYR A 127 13.87 6.93 -6.35
C TYR A 127 15.29 6.36 -6.32
N THR A 128 16.27 7.21 -6.09
CA THR A 128 17.70 6.86 -6.17
C THR A 128 18.41 6.87 -4.81
N ALA A 129 17.70 7.23 -3.73
CA ALA A 129 18.25 7.22 -2.37
C ALA A 129 18.21 5.82 -1.75
N ASN A 130 18.86 5.67 -0.58
CA ASN A 130 18.97 4.39 0.11
C ASN A 130 17.63 3.97 0.75
N LEU A 131 17.00 2.91 0.23
CA LEU A 131 15.76 2.35 0.76
C LEU A 131 15.88 1.90 2.22
N LYS A 132 17.05 1.40 2.64
CA LYS A 132 17.28 0.85 3.99
C LYS A 132 17.74 1.90 5.00
N GLN A 133 17.59 3.18 4.70
CA GLN A 133 17.91 4.24 5.64
C GLN A 133 16.93 4.26 6.83
N VAL A 134 17.37 4.86 7.94
CA VAL A 134 16.55 5.04 9.14
C VAL A 134 15.27 5.81 8.80
N GLY A 135 14.13 5.33 9.30
CA GLY A 135 12.82 5.94 9.12
C GLY A 135 12.04 5.49 7.89
N ASN A 136 12.68 4.80 6.94
CA ASN A 136 11.95 4.05 5.91
C ASN A 136 11.47 2.72 6.49
N THR A 137 10.27 2.30 6.11
CA THR A 137 9.64 1.05 6.54
C THR A 137 9.37 0.18 5.32
N LEU A 138 9.94 -1.04 5.30
CA LEU A 138 9.55 -2.04 4.32
C LEU A 138 8.12 -2.49 4.60
N LEU A 139 7.20 -2.21 3.68
CA LEU A 139 5.81 -2.59 3.79
C LEU A 139 5.60 -4.00 3.25
N LEU A 140 5.90 -4.18 1.96
CA LEU A 140 5.74 -5.44 1.24
C LEU A 140 7.11 -5.90 0.70
N PRO A 141 7.65 -7.04 1.17
CA PRO A 141 8.92 -7.59 0.70
C PRO A 141 8.79 -8.15 -0.72
N ILE A 142 9.92 -8.41 -1.38
CA ILE A 142 9.93 -9.17 -2.63
C ILE A 142 9.23 -10.52 -2.39
N SER A 143 8.25 -10.86 -3.22
CA SER A 143 7.60 -12.17 -3.16
C SER A 143 8.64 -13.24 -3.45
N ALA A 144 8.73 -14.27 -2.61
CA ALA A 144 9.39 -15.50 -3.02
C ALA A 144 8.52 -16.16 -4.10
N GLU A 145 9.11 -16.42 -5.27
CA GLU A 145 8.52 -17.32 -6.28
C GLU A 145 8.53 -18.77 -5.79
#